data_AF-A0A1B6MDG4-F1
#
_entry.id   AF-A0A1B6MDG4-F1
#
_cell.length_a   1.000
_cell.length_b   1.000
_cell.length_c   1.000
_cell.angle_alpha   90.00
_cell.angle_beta   90.00
_cell.angle_gamma   90.00
#
_symmetry.space_group_name_H-M   'P 1'
#
loop_
_entity.id
_entity.type
_entity.pdbx_description
1 polymer ?
#
loop_
_entity_poly.entity_id
_entity_poly.type
_entity_poly.pdbx_seq_one_letter_code
_entity_poly.pdbx_strand_id
1 'polypeptide(L)'
;DDPSQKYELSKEMMRMFQNKLNWHSIAKYQSLSTEFIKEFIQYQLNPYMEIICRYQHLTPDFLEEFKDSVDWNVIVKRDDIPVEIIIKHVSDIAKFKTENLEYDVVG
;
A
#
# COMPACT_ATOMS: atom_id res chain seq x y z
N ASP A 1 25.00 -3.03 -0.48
CA ASP A 1 23.86 -2.67 -1.34
C ASP A 1 22.75 -3.69 -1.19
N ASP A 2 21.54 -3.23 -0.87
CA ASP A 2 20.34 -4.07 -0.83
C ASP A 2 19.91 -4.38 -2.27
N PRO A 3 20.01 -5.63 -2.74
CA PRO A 3 19.67 -5.97 -4.12
C PRO A 3 18.21 -5.64 -4.46
N SER A 4 17.33 -5.57 -3.45
CA SER A 4 15.92 -5.21 -3.63
C SER A 4 15.69 -3.74 -4.00
N GLN A 5 16.71 -2.88 -3.88
CA GLN A 5 16.64 -1.48 -4.30
C GLN A 5 17.22 -1.26 -5.71
N LYS A 6 18.00 -2.22 -6.23
CA LYS A 6 18.86 -2.01 -7.41
C LYS A 6 18.43 -2.81 -8.65
N TYR A 7 17.77 -3.95 -8.45
CA TYR A 7 17.42 -4.87 -9.54
C TYR A 7 15.92 -5.06 -9.61
N GLU A 8 15.40 -5.13 -10.84
CA GLU A 8 14.05 -5.63 -11.10
C GLU A 8 14.03 -7.13 -10.73
N LEU A 9 13.29 -7.48 -9.67
CA LEU A 9 13.19 -8.85 -9.19
C LEU A 9 12.04 -9.55 -9.93
N SER A 10 12.33 -10.67 -10.59
CA SER A 10 11.24 -11.49 -11.16
C SER A 10 10.37 -12.08 -10.03
N LYS A 11 9.11 -12.38 -10.34
CA LYS A 11 8.18 -13.00 -9.38
C LYS A 11 8.74 -14.30 -8.81
N GLU A 12 9.37 -15.13 -9.63
CA GLU A 12 9.99 -16.38 -9.22
C GLU A 12 11.13 -16.16 -8.21
N MET A 13 11.99 -15.16 -8.44
CA MET A 13 13.07 -14.82 -7.50
C MET A 13 12.48 -14.34 -6.17
N MET A 14 11.43 -13.53 -6.20
CA MET A 14 10.78 -13.04 -4.99
C MET A 14 10.14 -14.17 -4.19
N ARG A 15 9.50 -15.14 -4.85
CA ARG A 15 9.00 -16.36 -4.20
C ARG A 15 10.14 -17.16 -3.56
N MET A 16 11.23 -17.39 -4.29
CA MET A 16 12.36 -18.20 -3.81
C MET A 16 13.10 -17.56 -2.64
N PHE A 17 13.20 -16.23 -2.61
CA PHE A 17 14.00 -15.50 -1.63
C PHE A 17 13.17 -14.63 -0.69
N GLN A 18 11.85 -14.85 -0.60
CA GLN A 18 10.93 -14.00 0.17
C GLN A 18 11.41 -13.68 1.60
N ASN A 19 11.99 -14.65 2.30
CA ASN A 19 12.44 -14.47 3.69
C ASN A 19 13.79 -13.74 3.81
N LYS A 20 14.45 -13.43 2.70
CA LYS A 20 15.74 -12.73 2.63
C LYS A 20 15.63 -11.34 2.02
N LEU A 21 14.44 -10.97 1.53
CA LEU A 21 14.19 -9.70 0.89
C LEU A 21 13.75 -8.65 1.92
N ASN A 22 14.15 -7.41 1.67
CA ASN A 22 13.68 -6.27 2.45
C ASN A 22 12.35 -5.76 1.86
N TRP A 23 11.24 -6.23 2.43
CA TRP A 23 9.90 -5.90 1.96
C TRP A 23 9.53 -4.43 2.12
N HIS A 24 10.11 -3.72 3.11
CA HIS A 24 9.99 -2.28 3.22
C HIS A 24 10.61 -1.57 2.00
N SER A 25 11.85 -1.93 1.64
CA SER A 25 12.53 -1.39 0.45
C SER A 25 11.72 -1.66 -0.82
N ILE A 26 11.21 -2.89 -0.96
CA ILE A 26 10.40 -3.30 -2.11
C ILE A 26 9.12 -2.47 -2.20
N ALA A 27 8.35 -2.39 -1.11
CA ALA A 27 7.11 -1.62 -1.05
C ALA A 27 7.28 -0.13 -1.38
N LYS A 28 8.46 0.43 -1.07
CA LYS A 28 8.74 1.86 -1.26
C LYS A 28 9.35 2.20 -2.62
N TYR A 29 10.31 1.41 -3.09
CA TYR A 29 11.19 1.80 -4.20
C TYR A 29 10.95 1.02 -5.49
N GLN A 30 10.34 -0.17 -5.41
CA GLN A 30 10.03 -0.94 -6.61
C GLN A 30 8.67 -0.52 -7.18
N SER A 31 8.49 -0.67 -8.50
CA SER A 31 7.19 -0.48 -9.16
C SER A 31 6.38 -1.77 -9.04
N LEU A 32 5.43 -1.81 -8.12
CA LEU A 32 4.64 -3.01 -7.85
C LEU A 32 3.33 -2.98 -8.64
N SER A 33 3.03 -4.05 -9.37
CA SER A 33 1.71 -4.21 -9.99
C SER A 33 0.66 -4.62 -8.98
N THR A 34 -0.62 -4.32 -9.25
CA THR A 34 -1.75 -4.74 -8.42
C THR A 34 -1.75 -6.26 -8.20
N GLU A 35 -1.49 -7.06 -9.23
CA GLU A 35 -1.42 -8.53 -9.13
C GLU A 35 -0.26 -8.98 -8.24
N PHE A 36 0.87 -8.28 -8.29
CA PHE A 36 2.00 -8.58 -7.39
C PHE A 36 1.63 -8.31 -5.93
N ILE A 37 0.99 -7.16 -5.67
CA ILE A 37 0.54 -6.83 -4.31
C ILE A 37 -0.45 -7.87 -3.80
N LYS A 38 -1.45 -8.25 -4.60
CA LYS A 38 -2.40 -9.33 -4.24
C LYS A 38 -1.72 -10.63 -3.87
N GLU A 39 -0.69 -11.02 -4.62
CA GLU A 39 0.01 -12.27 -4.39
C GLU A 39 0.76 -12.29 -3.05
N PHE A 40 1.37 -11.17 -2.66
CA PHE A 40 2.26 -11.09 -1.50
C PHE A 40 1.68 -10.37 -0.29
N ILE A 41 0.47 -9.80 -0.38
CA ILE A 41 -0.14 -9.04 0.71
C ILE A 41 -0.28 -9.88 1.98
N GLN A 42 -0.81 -11.09 1.88
CA GLN A 42 -1.16 -11.91 3.05
C GLN A 42 0.04 -12.26 3.95
N TYR A 43 1.26 -12.32 3.39
CA TYR A 43 2.42 -12.83 4.12
C TYR A 43 3.56 -11.82 4.25
N GLN A 44 3.65 -10.82 3.37
CA GLN A 44 4.84 -9.97 3.28
C GLN A 44 4.51 -8.48 3.22
N LEU A 45 3.51 -8.09 2.41
CA LEU A 45 3.24 -6.67 2.13
C LEU A 45 2.19 -6.04 3.07
N ASN A 46 1.36 -6.82 3.77
CA ASN A 46 0.32 -6.28 4.67
C ASN A 46 0.87 -5.25 5.70
N PRO A 47 2.00 -5.49 6.39
CA PRO A 47 2.55 -4.50 7.33
C PRO A 47 3.03 -3.19 6.67
N TYR A 48 3.13 -3.16 5.34
CA TYR A 48 3.65 -2.02 4.57
C TYR A 48 2.56 -1.36 3.72
N MET A 49 1.27 -1.61 3.99
CA MET A 49 0.17 -1.01 3.22
C MET A 49 0.17 0.52 3.24
N GLU A 50 0.56 1.17 4.35
CA GLU A 50 0.74 2.62 4.40
C GLU A 50 1.83 3.10 3.41
N ILE A 51 2.93 2.35 3.31
CA ILE A 51 4.04 2.64 2.40
C ILE A 51 3.59 2.46 0.95
N ILE A 52 2.88 1.38 0.66
CA ILE A 52 2.30 1.13 -0.65
C ILE A 52 1.37 2.28 -1.04
N CYS A 53 0.47 2.68 -0.15
CA CYS A 53 -0.45 3.79 -0.37
C CYS A 53 0.29 5.12 -0.62
N ARG A 54 1.47 5.32 -0.02
CA ARG A 54 2.24 6.56 -0.16
C ARG A 54 3.08 6.61 -1.43
N TYR A 55 3.65 5.50 -1.87
CA TYR A 55 4.71 5.52 -2.89
C TYR A 55 4.35 4.79 -4.19
N GLN A 56 3.39 3.86 -4.17
CA GLN A 56 2.97 3.17 -5.39
C GLN A 56 1.97 4.00 -6.18
N HIS A 57 1.82 3.67 -7.47
CA HIS A 57 0.74 4.18 -8.29
C HIS A 57 -0.53 3.39 -7.99
N LEU A 58 -1.57 4.08 -7.53
CA LEU A 58 -2.82 3.46 -7.10
C LEU A 58 -3.88 3.72 -8.15
N THR A 59 -4.36 2.65 -8.80
CA THR A 59 -5.48 2.75 -9.74
C THR A 59 -6.82 2.75 -9.00
N PRO A 60 -7.91 3.26 -9.60
CA PRO A 60 -9.25 3.13 -9.03
C PRO A 60 -9.64 1.69 -8.69
N ASP A 61 -9.28 0.74 -9.55
CA ASP A 61 -9.55 -0.69 -9.32
C ASP A 61 -8.78 -1.23 -8.11
N PHE A 62 -7.53 -0.80 -7.92
CA PHE A 62 -6.75 -1.15 -6.72
C PHE A 62 -7.44 -0.61 -5.46
N LEU A 63 -7.88 0.64 -5.47
CA LEU A 63 -8.52 1.25 -4.30
C LEU A 63 -9.87 0.59 -3.97
N GLU A 64 -10.65 0.18 -4.95
CA GLU A 64 -11.90 -0.55 -4.70
C GLU A 64 -11.62 -1.94 -4.11
N GLU A 65 -10.64 -2.65 -4.66
CA GLU A 65 -10.33 -4.01 -4.23
C GLU A 65 -9.69 -4.06 -2.84
N PHE A 66 -8.88 -3.07 -2.50
CA PHE A 66 -8.19 -2.98 -1.21
C PHE A 66 -8.80 -1.94 -0.26
N LYS A 67 -10.05 -1.50 -0.47
CA LYS A 67 -10.67 -0.42 0.32
C LYS A 67 -10.64 -0.62 1.83
N ASP A 68 -10.66 -1.87 2.28
CA ASP A 68 -10.62 -2.24 3.71
C ASP A 68 -9.19 -2.34 4.27
N SER A 69 -8.16 -2.21 3.43
CA SER A 69 -6.74 -2.34 3.80
C SER A 69 -5.90 -1.10 3.51
N VAL A 70 -6.40 -0.19 2.68
CA VAL A 70 -5.71 1.08 2.37
C VAL A 70 -5.87 2.09 3.50
N ASP A 71 -4.81 2.87 3.73
CA ASP A 71 -4.87 4.00 4.64
C ASP A 71 -5.52 5.20 3.94
N TRP A 72 -6.82 5.37 4.17
CA TRP A 72 -7.59 6.46 3.59
C TRP A 72 -7.09 7.86 3.99
N ASN A 73 -6.43 8.03 5.14
CA ASN A 73 -5.83 9.32 5.52
C ASN A 73 -4.62 9.67 4.66
N VAL A 74 -3.90 8.67 4.14
CA VAL A 74 -2.85 8.87 3.13
C VAL A 74 -3.50 9.17 1.77
N ILE A 75 -4.51 8.41 1.36
CA ILE A 75 -5.16 8.55 0.05
C ILE A 75 -5.75 9.96 -0.15
N VAL A 76 -6.45 10.52 0.84
CA VAL A 76 -7.07 11.86 0.70
C VAL A 76 -6.06 13.01 0.56
N LYS A 77 -4.78 12.78 0.89
CA LYS A 77 -3.71 13.78 0.79
C LYS A 77 -2.96 13.70 -0.55
N ARG A 78 -3.32 12.74 -1.41
CA ARG A 78 -2.67 12.52 -2.70
C ARG A 78 -3.34 13.34 -3.79
N ASP A 79 -2.55 14.16 -4.48
CA ASP A 79 -3.03 15.01 -5.57
C ASP A 79 -3.30 14.24 -6.88
N ASP A 80 -2.77 13.02 -7.02
CA ASP A 80 -2.93 12.19 -8.22
C ASP A 80 -4.19 11.32 -8.19
N ILE A 81 -4.95 11.32 -7.09
CA ILE A 81 -6.20 10.56 -6.96
C ILE A 81 -7.39 11.44 -7.35
N PRO A 82 -8.23 11.04 -8.31
CA PRO A 82 -9.41 11.81 -8.69
C PRO A 82 -10.37 12.02 -7.52
N VAL A 83 -10.89 13.23 -7.38
CA VAL A 83 -11.79 13.61 -6.29
C VAL A 83 -13.06 12.76 -6.26
N GLU A 84 -13.50 12.26 -7.41
CA GLU A 84 -14.67 11.38 -7.53
C GLU A 84 -14.46 10.06 -6.78
N ILE A 85 -13.23 9.53 -6.77
CA ILE A 85 -12.87 8.34 -5.99
C ILE A 85 -12.94 8.64 -4.50
N ILE A 86 -12.43 9.80 -4.08
CA ILE A 86 -12.50 10.25 -2.67
C ILE A 86 -13.96 10.37 -2.20
N ILE A 87 -14.81 10.99 -3.03
CA ILE A 87 -16.24 11.14 -2.74
C ILE A 87 -16.93 9.77 -2.64
N LYS A 88 -16.63 8.84 -3.56
CA LYS A 88 -17.19 7.49 -3.57
C LYS A 88 -16.90 6.74 -2.26
N HIS A 89 -15.72 6.95 -1.68
CA HIS A 89 -15.23 6.26 -0.48
C HIS A 89 -15.29 7.11 0.80
N VAL A 90 -16.14 8.15 0.84
CA VAL A 90 -16.27 9.03 2.02
C VAL A 90 -16.62 8.28 3.31
N SER A 91 -17.41 7.20 3.21
CA SER A 91 -17.75 6.34 4.34
C SER A 91 -16.56 5.55 4.86
N ASP A 92 -15.70 5.04 3.97
CA ASP A 92 -14.49 4.31 4.34
C ASP A 92 -13.48 5.24 5.02
N ILE A 93 -13.34 6.48 4.51
CA ILE A 93 -12.54 7.54 5.13
C ILE A 93 -13.05 7.87 6.54
N ALA A 94 -14.37 8.01 6.71
CA ALA A 94 -14.97 8.31 8.01
C ALA A 94 -14.73 7.18 9.02
N LYS A 95 -14.95 5.92 8.60
CA LYS A 95 -14.70 4.72 9.42
C LYS A 95 -13.25 4.66 9.88
N PHE A 96 -12.31 4.81 8.95
CA PHE A 96 -10.88 4.75 9.25
C PHE A 96 -10.46 5.84 10.25
N LYS A 97 -10.98 7.06 10.12
CA LYS A 97 -10.72 8.14 11.10
C LYS A 97 -11.26 7.78 12.48
N THR A 98 -12.48 7.26 12.58
CA THR A 98 -13.07 6.89 13.87
C THR A 98 -12.31 5.78 14.58
N GLU A 99 -11.75 4.82 13.83
CA GLU A 99 -10.97 3.71 14.39
C GLU A 99 -9.56 4.13 14.83
N ASN A 100 -8.99 5.19 14.26
CA ASN A 100 -7.62 5.65 14.55
C ASN A 100 -7.52 6.93 15.40
N LEU A 101 -8.65 7.53 15.79
CA LEU A 101 -8.70 8.71 16.67
C LEU A 101 -8.10 8.47 18.07
N GLU A 102 -7.96 7.22 18.53
CA GLU A 102 -7.36 6.90 19.85
C GLU A 102 -5.85 7.16 19.91
N TYR A 103 -5.15 7.31 18.79
CA TYR A 103 -3.70 7.54 18.76
C TYR A 103 -3.28 9.02 18.71
N ASP A 104 -4.14 9.91 18.22
CA ASP A 104 -3.81 11.34 18.06
C ASP A 104 -4.04 12.19 19.33
N VAL A 105 -4.61 11.61 20.40
CA VAL A 105 -4.86 12.32 21.67
C VAL A 105 -3.74 12.16 22.71
N VAL A 106 -2.67 11.43 22.35
CA VAL A 106 -1.47 11.26 23.19
C VAL A 106 -0.27 11.87 22.48
N GLY A 107 -0.25 13.21 22.40
CA GLY A 107 0.86 14.04 21.94
C GLY A 107 1.06 15.22 22.86
#